data_AF-A0A832R676-F1
#
_entry.id   AF-A0A832R676-F1
#
_cell.length_a   1.000
_cell.length_b   1.000
_cell.length_c   1.000
_cell.angle_alpha   90.00
_cell.angle_beta   90.00
_cell.angle_gamma   90.00
#
_symmetry.space_group_name_H-M   'P 1'
#
loop_
_entity.id
_entity.type
_entity.pdbx_description
1 polymer ?
#
loop_
_entity_poly.entity_id
_entity_poly.type
_entity_poly.pdbx_seq_one_letter_code
_entity_poly.pdbx_strand_id
1 'polypeptide(L)' 'YEQDHDRDSNVLEVFIRRLRQKLDPDETLKPIETVRGQGYRFHVPPSR' A
#
# COMPACT_ATOMS: atom_id res chain seq x y z
N TYR A 1 -7.65 -23.88 -8.39
CA TYR A 1 -7.90 -22.81 -7.41
C TYR A 1 -7.44 -21.48 -8.00
N GLU A 2 -8.21 -20.90 -8.92
CA GLU A 2 -7.86 -19.66 -9.65
C GLU A 2 -9.06 -18.69 -9.70
N GLN A 3 -9.84 -18.61 -8.61
CA GLN A 3 -11.10 -17.85 -8.66
C GLN A 3 -11.44 -17.09 -7.37
N ASP A 4 -10.44 -16.69 -6.58
CA ASP A 4 -10.63 -15.82 -5.40
C ASP A 4 -9.69 -14.60 -5.35
N HIS A 5 -8.80 -14.39 -6.34
CA HIS A 5 -7.85 -13.26 -6.28
C HIS A 5 -8.46 -11.88 -6.59
N ASP A 6 -9.67 -11.80 -7.16
CA ASP A 6 -10.30 -10.54 -7.56
C ASP A 6 -11.09 -9.86 -6.42
N ARG A 7 -11.60 -10.64 -5.46
CA ARG A 7 -12.45 -10.10 -4.39
C ARG A 7 -11.66 -9.46 -3.25
N ASP A 8 -10.52 -10.03 -2.89
CA ASP A 8 -9.66 -9.49 -1.82
C ASP A 8 -8.88 -8.23 -2.24
N SER A 9 -8.71 -8.02 -3.55
CA SER A 9 -7.92 -6.89 -4.07
C SER A 9 -8.54 -5.53 -3.70
N ASN A 10 -9.87 -5.41 -3.70
CA ASN A 10 -10.57 -4.19 -3.31
C ASN A 10 -10.35 -3.82 -1.83
N VAL A 11 -10.34 -4.82 -0.95
CA VAL A 11 -10.18 -4.60 0.50
C VAL A 11 -8.74 -4.23 0.82
N LEU A 12 -7.77 -4.90 0.19
CA LEU A 12 -6.35 -4.55 0.29
C LEU A 12 -6.08 -3.12 -0.20
N GLU A 13 -6.65 -2.71 -1.32
CA GLU A 13 -6.52 -1.33 -1.80
C GLU A 13 -7.09 -0.31 -0.82
N VAL A 14 -8.28 -0.58 -0.26
CA VAL A 14 -8.89 0.28 0.76
C VAL A 14 -8.01 0.38 2.00
N PHE A 15 -7.45 -0.73 2.47
CA PHE A 15 -6.55 -0.71 3.62
C PHE A 15 -5.24 0.02 3.34
N ILE A 16 -4.62 -0.22 2.18
CA ILE A 16 -3.39 0.50 1.80
C ILE A 16 -3.66 2.00 1.66
N ARG A 17 -4.79 2.41 1.08
CA ARG A 17 -5.18 3.83 1.00
C ARG A 17 -5.34 4.45 2.39
N ARG A 18 -6.06 3.77 3.29
CA ARG A 18 -6.23 4.22 4.68
C ARG A 18 -4.91 4.27 5.44
N LEU A 19 -4.04 3.29 5.22
CA LEU A 19 -2.73 3.21 5.87
C LEU A 19 -1.81 4.34 5.40
N ARG A 20 -1.75 4.63 4.10
CA ARG A 20 -1.01 5.78 3.55
C ARG A 20 -1.44 7.08 4.21
N GLN A 21 -2.74 7.32 4.29
CA GLN A 21 -3.30 8.53 4.91
C GLN A 21 -3.01 8.61 6.42
N LYS A 22 -2.96 7.48 7.12
CA LYS A 22 -2.58 7.45 8.55
C LYS A 22 -1.09 7.70 8.78
N LEU A 23 -0.23 7.22 7.89
CA LEU A 23 1.23 7.33 8.03
C LEU A 23 1.77 8.68 7.54
N ASP A 24 1.15 9.23 6.51
CA ASP A 24 1.59 10.44 5.82
C ASP A 24 0.37 11.19 5.28
N PRO A 25 -0.40 11.86 6.16
CA PRO A 25 -1.62 12.56 5.76
C PRO A 25 -1.35 13.70 4.77
N ASP A 26 -0.15 14.29 4.83
CA ASP A 26 0.28 15.40 3.96
C ASP A 26 0.93 14.91 2.64
N GLU A 27 0.99 13.59 2.42
CA GLU A 27 1.57 12.94 1.22
C GLU A 27 3.03 13.36 0.90
N THR A 28 3.80 13.70 1.94
CA THR A 28 5.19 14.20 1.85
C THR A 28 6.22 13.08 1.80
N LEU A 29 6.03 12.02 2.60
CA LEU A 29 6.99 10.94 2.80
C LEU A 29 6.74 9.75 1.85
N LYS A 30 5.49 9.55 1.44
CA LYS A 30 5.03 8.46 0.56
C LYS A 30 5.59 7.09 0.97
N PRO A 31 5.34 6.62 2.21
CA PRO A 31 6.03 5.48 2.80
C PRO A 31 5.69 4.12 2.18
N ILE A 32 4.64 4.03 1.35
CA ILE A 32 4.19 2.78 0.71
C ILE A 32 4.06 2.99 -0.80
N GLU A 33 4.90 2.29 -1.57
CA GLU A 33 4.88 2.29 -3.03
C GLU A 33 4.08 1.11 -3.57
N THR A 34 3.35 1.31 -4.67
CA THR A 34 2.72 0.21 -5.43
C THR A 34 3.66 -0.21 -6.55
N VAL A 35 4.09 -1.46 -6.54
CA VAL A 35 4.92 -2.07 -7.59
C VAL A 35 4.05 -2.99 -8.44
N ARG A 36 3.83 -2.61 -9.70
CA ARG A 36 2.97 -3.38 -10.62
C ARG A 36 3.47 -4.82 -10.75
N GLY A 37 2.55 -5.77 -10.60
CA GLY A 37 2.84 -7.21 -10.64
C GLY A 37 3.57 -7.76 -9.41
N GLN A 38 3.86 -6.94 -8.39
CA GLN A 38 4.62 -7.34 -7.20
C GLN A 38 3.96 -6.94 -5.87
N GLY A 39 2.99 -6.01 -5.89
CA GLY A 39 2.22 -5.61 -4.70
C GLY A 39 2.71 -4.29 -4.10
N TYR A 40 2.85 -4.24 -2.78
CA TYR A 40 3.16 -3.01 -2.04
C TYR A 40 4.51 -3.12 -1.32
N ARG A 41 5.31 -2.06 -1.34
CA ARG A 41 6.64 -2.00 -0.71
C ARG A 41 6.75 -0.79 0.20
N PHE A 42 7.35 -0.97 1.38
CA PHE A 42 7.71 0.15 2.25
C PHE A 42 8.97 0.85 1.75
N HIS A 43 8.89 2.17 1.62
CA HIS A 43 10.00 3.05 1.28
C HIS A 43 10.09 4.14 2.36
N VAL A 44 10.65 3.76 3.51
CA VAL A 44 10.83 4.68 4.64
C VAL A 44 12.31 5.06 4.68
N PRO A 45 12.66 6.36 4.65
CA PRO A 45 14.05 6.77 4.81
C PRO A 45 14.57 6.30 6.17
N PRO A 46 15.85 5.90 6.27
CA PRO A 46 16.41 5.42 7.52
C PRO A 46 16.28 6.49 8.60
N SER A 47 15.70 6.12 9.74
CA SER A 47 15.68 6.94 10.95
C SER A 47 17.11 7.08 11.43
N ARG A 48 17.66 8.29 11.36
CA ARG A 48 19.03 8.58 11.81
C ARG A 48 19.05 8.93 13.29
#